data_AF-A0A553DTH1-F1
#
_entry.id   AF-A0A553DTH1-F1
#
_cell.length_a   1.000
_cell.length_b   1.000
_cell.length_c   1.000
_cell.angle_alpha   90.00
_cell.angle_beta   90.00
_cell.angle_gamma   90.00
#
_symmetry.space_group_name_H-M   'P 1'
#
loop_
_entity.id
_entity.type
_entity.pdbx_description
1 polymer ?
#
loop_
_entity_poly.entity_id
_entity_poly.type
_entity_poly.pdbx_seq_one_letter_code
_entity_poly.pdbx_strand_id
1 'polypeptide(L)' 'MLISSVFLIGMGITKNFTIGNLVGPTLIIYTIWAIGQFYGERKIINYIKSGIAIVLGFLSFITTLLIIGTLIVKISHH' A
#
# COMPACT_ATOMS: atom_id res chain seq x y z
N MET A 1 -1.49 8.11 -3.71
CA MET A 1 -2.97 8.30 -3.74
C MET A 1 -3.30 9.70 -3.27
N LEU A 2 -4.42 10.31 -3.67
CA LEU A 2 -4.79 11.69 -3.28
C LEU A 2 -4.68 11.95 -1.76
N ILE A 3 -5.01 10.93 -0.96
CA ILE A 3 -4.88 10.93 0.51
C ILE A 3 -3.47 11.27 0.98
N SER A 4 -2.42 10.66 0.42
CA SER A 4 -1.04 10.96 0.84
C SER A 4 -0.65 12.40 0.51
N SER A 5 -1.15 12.95 -0.60
CA SER A 5 -0.90 14.33 -1.01
C SER A 5 -1.49 15.34 -0.02
N VAL A 6 -2.70 15.10 0.49
CA VAL A 6 -3.34 15.97 1.49
C VAL A 6 -2.52 16.06 2.78
N PHE A 7 -2.07 14.92 3.31
CA PHE A 7 -1.26 14.89 4.54
C PHE A 7 0.13 15.50 4.35
N LEU A 8 0.77 15.29 3.19
CA LEU A 8 2.08 15.89 2.89
C LEU A 8 1.99 17.42 2.73
N ILE A 9 0.94 17.93 2.10
CA ILE A 9 0.68 19.38 2.03
C ILE A 9 0.41 19.92 3.45
N GLY A 10 -0.39 19.22 4.25
CA GLY A 10 -0.65 19.58 5.64
C GLY A 10 0.63 19.69 6.46
N MET A 11 1.52 18.69 6.36
CA MET A 11 2.85 18.69 6.97
C MET A 11 3.68 19.90 6.49
N GLY A 12 3.67 20.21 5.19
CA GLY A 12 4.40 21.33 4.62
C GLY A 12 3.96 22.70 5.17
N ILE A 13 2.65 22.86 5.40
CA ILE A 13 2.08 24.12 5.92
C ILE A 13 2.35 24.29 7.43
N THR A 14 2.15 23.23 8.22
CA THR A 14 2.32 23.29 9.69
C THR A 14 3.76 23.08 10.15
N LYS A 15 4.67 22.68 9.25
CA LYS A 15 6.04 22.24 9.56
C LYS A 15 6.10 21.16 10.65
N ASN A 16 5.00 20.44 10.85
CA ASN A 16 4.87 19.46 11.90
C ASN A 16 5.05 18.05 11.31
N PHE A 17 6.20 17.44 11.63
CA PHE A 17 6.55 16.09 11.18
C PHE A 17 5.62 15.00 11.73
N THR A 18 4.90 15.26 12.83
CA THR A 18 3.93 14.31 13.40
C THR A 18 2.79 14.01 12.42
N ILE A 19 2.40 14.98 11.60
CA ILE A 19 1.33 14.80 10.59
C ILE A 19 1.82 13.90 9.44
N GLY A 20 3.09 14.01 9.06
CA GLY A 20 3.72 13.13 8.07
C GLY A 20 3.77 11.68 8.53
N ASN A 21 4.02 11.44 9.83
CA ASN A 21 4.06 10.08 10.39
C ASN A 21 2.71 9.37 10.37
N LEU A 22 1.60 10.11 10.31
CA LEU A 22 0.25 9.54 10.22
C LEU A 22 -0.08 9.01 8.82
N VAL A 23 0.66 9.43 7.78
CA VAL A 23 0.39 9.03 6.38
C VAL A 23 0.37 7.52 6.22
N GLY A 24 1.38 6.82 6.73
CA GLY A 24 1.53 5.37 6.58
C GLY A 24 0.34 4.59 7.19
N PRO A 25 0.07 4.75 8.50
CA PRO A 25 -1.06 4.10 9.15
C PRO A 25 -2.40 4.43 8.50
N THR A 26 -2.67 5.71 8.18
CA THR A 26 -3.93 6.11 7.55
C THR A 26 -4.10 5.49 6.18
N LEU A 27 -3.04 5.42 5.38
CA LEU A 27 -3.07 4.81 4.06
C LEU A 27 -3.38 3.31 4.14
N ILE A 28 -2.75 2.59 5.07
CA ILE A 28 -2.98 1.16 5.28
C ILE A 28 -4.43 0.91 5.72
N ILE A 29 -4.91 1.65 6.73
CA ILE A 29 -6.28 1.50 7.24
C ILE A 29 -7.30 1.82 6.14
N TYR A 30 -7.11 2.91 5.39
CA TYR A 30 -7.99 3.27 4.29
C TYR A 30 -8.02 2.19 3.20
N THR A 31 -6.86 1.62 2.87
CA THR A 31 -6.76 0.57 1.84
C THR A 31 -7.45 -0.72 2.29
N ILE A 32 -7.24 -1.14 3.55
CA ILE A 32 -7.96 -2.28 4.14
C ILE A 32 -9.46 -2.04 4.13
N TRP A 33 -9.89 -0.83 4.48
CA TRP A 33 -11.30 -0.47 4.50
C TRP A 33 -11.91 -0.49 3.09
N ALA A 34 -11.27 0.17 2.13
CA ALA A 34 -11.73 0.25 0.75
C ALA A 34 -11.84 -1.14 0.12
N ILE A 35 -10.83 -2.00 0.30
CA ILE A 35 -10.87 -3.39 -0.21
C ILE A 35 -11.94 -4.21 0.54
N GLY A 36 -12.11 -4.01 1.85
CA GLY A 36 -13.14 -4.69 2.64
C GLY A 36 -14.55 -4.39 2.17
N GLN A 37 -14.80 -3.16 1.72
CA GLN A 37 -16.07 -2.75 1.11
C GLN A 37 -16.38 -3.57 -0.15
N PHE A 38 -15.38 -3.86 -0.99
CA PHE A 38 -15.55 -4.70 -2.19
C PHE A 38 -15.89 -6.17 -1.87
N TYR A 39 -15.34 -6.73 -0.79
CA TYR A 39 -15.62 -8.10 -0.37
C TYR A 39 -16.98 -8.28 0.35
N GLY A 40 -17.65 -7.17 0.68
CA GLY A 40 -18.94 -7.12 1.36
C GLY A 40 -18.82 -6.42 2.71
N GLU A 41 -19.44 -5.24 2.81
CA GLU A 41 -19.33 -4.31 3.94
C GLU A 41 -19.76 -4.88 5.31
N ARG A 42 -20.68 -5.84 5.33
CA ARG A 42 -21.39 -6.26 6.55
C ARG A 42 -20.61 -7.24 7.43
N LYS A 43 -19.53 -7.83 6.94
CA LYS A 43 -18.79 -8.88 7.66
C LYS A 43 -17.39 -8.40 7.99
N ILE A 44 -17.08 -8.28 9.29
CA ILE A 44 -15.73 -7.92 9.79
C ILE A 44 -14.64 -8.82 9.21
N ILE A 45 -14.96 -10.10 8.95
CA ILE A 45 -14.01 -11.05 8.36
C ILE A 45 -13.50 -10.62 6.97
N ASN A 46 -14.26 -9.81 6.25
CA ASN A 46 -13.87 -9.31 4.94
C ASN A 46 -12.77 -8.24 5.03
N TYR A 47 -12.72 -7.46 6.11
CA TYR A 47 -11.61 -6.54 6.37
C TYR A 47 -10.33 -7.29 6.74
N ILE A 48 -10.44 -8.41 7.47
CA ILE A 48 -9.29 -9.29 7.75
C ILE A 48 -8.77 -9.91 6.45
N LYS A 49 -9.66 -10.44 5.60
CA LYS A 49 -9.31 -10.96 4.28
C LYS A 49 -8.64 -9.89 3.41
N SER A 50 -9.10 -8.65 3.50
CA SER A 50 -8.51 -7.51 2.77
C SER A 50 -7.09 -7.21 3.23
N GLY A 51 -6.83 -7.24 4.54
CA GLY A 51 -5.47 -7.15 5.08
C GLY A 51 -4.57 -8.26 4.55
N ILE A 52 -5.04 -9.51 4.52
CA ILE A 52 -4.30 -10.65 3.96
C ILE A 52 -4.04 -10.45 2.47
N ALA A 53 -5.04 -9.98 1.71
CA ALA A 53 -4.90 -9.71 0.28
C ALA A 53 -3.86 -8.63 -0.01
N ILE A 54 -3.74 -7.58 0.81
CA ILE A 54 -2.70 -6.56 0.69
C ILE A 54 -1.32 -7.18 0.88
N VAL A 55 -1.13 -8.00 1.91
CA VAL A 55 0.16 -8.67 2.17
C VAL A 55 0.53 -9.61 1.03
N LEU A 56 -0.42 -10.43 0.57
CA LEU A 56 -0.21 -11.32 -0.57
C LEU A 56 0.12 -10.55 -1.85
N GLY A 57 -0.60 -9.47 -2.14
CA GLY A 57 -0.33 -8.61 -3.29
C GLY A 57 1.08 -8.01 -3.26
N PHE A 58 1.54 -7.57 -2.09
CA PHE A 58 2.90 -7.07 -1.92
C PHE A 58 3.97 -8.15 -2.11
N LEU A 59 3.76 -9.36 -1.57
CA LEU A 59 4.66 -10.49 -1.76
C LEU A 59 4.75 -10.92 -3.23
N SER A 60 3.60 -11.01 -3.92
CA SER A 60 3.56 -11.29 -5.35
C SER A 60 4.31 -10.24 -6.15
N PHE A 61 4.08 -8.95 -5.85
CA PHE A 61 4.78 -7.86 -6.54
C PHE A 61 6.30 -7.94 -6.36
N ILE A 62 6.80 -8.12 -5.14
CA ILE A 62 8.25 -8.27 -4.88
C ILE A 62 8.81 -9.46 -5.65
N THR A 63 8.13 -10.60 -5.59
CA THR A 63 8.57 -11.81 -6.28
C THR A 63 8.67 -11.58 -7.78
N THR A 64 7.65 -10.97 -8.39
CA THR A 64 7.64 -10.60 -9.81
C THR A 64 8.77 -9.62 -10.14
N LEU A 65 9.02 -8.62 -9.28
CA LEU A 65 10.07 -7.63 -9.49
C LEU A 65 11.46 -8.28 -9.49
N LEU A 66 11.71 -9.22 -8.58
CA LEU A 66 12.96 -9.98 -8.51
C LEU A 66 13.16 -10.86 -9.75
N ILE A 67 12.10 -11.55 -10.20
CA ILE A 67 12.15 -12.36 -11.42
C ILE A 67 12.47 -11.48 -12.63
N ILE A 68 11.78 -10.36 -12.80
CA ILE A 68 12.04 -9.43 -13.91
C ILE A 68 13.47 -8.87 -13.82
N GLY A 69 13.92 -8.46 -12.63
CA GLY A 69 15.27 -7.95 -12.43
C GLY A 69 16.35 -8.96 -12.81
N THR A 70 16.20 -10.21 -12.38
CA THR A 70 17.16 -11.29 -12.74
C THR A 70 17.13 -11.62 -14.23
N LEU A 71 15.97 -11.59 -14.88
CA LEU A 71 15.85 -11.77 -16.32
C LEU A 71 16.55 -10.65 -17.11
N ILE A 72 16.37 -9.39 -16.70
CA ILE A 72 17.02 -8.23 -17.33
C ILE A 72 18.54 -8.35 -17.23
N VAL A 73 19.05 -8.69 -16.05
CA VAL A 73 20.50 -8.88 -15.84
C VAL A 73 21.04 -9.98 -16.77
N LYS A 74 20.32 -11.10 -16.87
CA LYS A 74 20.72 -12.23 -17.73
C LYS A 74 20.72 -11.86 -19.21
N ILE A 75 19.77 -11.05 -19.67
CA ILE A 75 19.70 -10.58 -21.06
C ILE A 75 20.82 -9.56 -21.34
N SER A 76 21.09 -8.63 -20.42
CA SER A 76 22.09 -7.58 -20.61
C SER A 76 23.55 -8.07 -20.61
N HIS A 77 23.80 -9.26 -20.06
CA HIS A 77 25.14 -9.88 -20.00
C HIS A 77 25.43 -10.82 -21.18
N HIS A 78 24.49 -10.97 -22.12
CA HIS A 78 24.61 -11.82 -23.30
C HIS A 78 24.79 -10.98 -24.57
#